data_AF-A0A534IMJ1-F1
#
_entry.id   AF-A0A534IMJ1-F1
#
_cell.length_a   1.000
_cell.length_b   1.000
_cell.length_c   1.000
_cell.angle_alpha   90.00
_cell.angle_beta   90.00
_cell.angle_gamma   90.00
#
_symmetry.space_group_name_H-M   'P 1'
#
loop_
_entity.id
_entity.type
_entity.pdbx_description
1 polymer ?
#
loop_
_entity_poly.entity_id
_entity_poly.type
_entity_poly.pdbx_seq_one_letter_code
_entity_poly.pdbx_strand_id
1 'polypeptide(L)'
;MTEASTPPEPELKSLRDRPFELLAQLERRGRAVSAQVSQEEAAGREWVGVALRMAGDLYLVAREETREVLGVPASTTRVPGARSWIKGLANVRGQLLPIIDLRHFLGSGVTPVTRNTRVVVVN
;
A
#
# COMPACT_ATOMS: atom_id res chain seq x y z
N MET A 1 -24.00 25.72 33.70
CA MET A 1 -23.31 24.72 32.87
C MET A 1 -21.93 24.56 33.47
N THR A 2 -21.72 23.47 34.20
CA THR A 2 -20.56 23.24 35.07
C THR A 2 -19.46 22.57 34.24
N GLU A 3 -18.39 23.29 33.92
CA GLU A 3 -17.17 22.70 33.36
C GLU A 3 -16.53 21.81 34.42
N ALA A 4 -16.55 20.51 34.16
CA ALA A 4 -15.86 19.53 34.97
C ALA A 4 -14.35 19.78 34.85
N SER A 5 -13.78 20.36 35.91
CA SER A 5 -12.35 20.54 36.07
C SER A 5 -11.67 19.17 36.14
N THR A 6 -10.94 18.80 35.09
CA THR A 6 -10.03 17.66 35.11
C THR A 6 -9.04 17.86 36.27
N PRO A 7 -8.95 16.94 37.25
CA PRO A 7 -8.04 17.12 38.37
C PRO A 7 -6.58 17.19 37.87
N PRO A 8 -5.74 18.06 38.46
CA PRO A 8 -4.35 18.19 38.05
C PRO A 8 -3.62 16.86 38.26
N GLU A 9 -3.01 16.32 37.20
CA GLU A 9 -2.21 15.12 37.31
C GLU A 9 -1.04 15.34 38.29
N PRO A 10 -0.78 14.43 39.23
CA PRO A 10 0.35 14.56 40.13
C PRO A 10 1.67 14.58 39.35
N GLU A 11 2.58 15.50 39.69
CA GLU A 11 3.92 15.56 39.12
C GLU A 11 4.71 14.28 39.46
N LEU A 12 5.40 13.68 38.48
CA LEU A 12 6.18 12.44 38.69
C LEU A 12 7.17 12.52 39.86
N LYS A 13 7.69 13.72 40.14
CA LYS A 13 8.62 13.98 41.23
C LYS A 13 8.00 13.77 42.61
N SER A 14 6.69 13.98 42.77
CA SER A 14 5.99 13.79 44.04
C SER A 14 5.65 12.32 44.32
N LEU A 15 5.74 11.45 43.31
CA LEU A 15 5.43 10.01 43.42
C LEU A 15 6.65 9.13 43.68
N ARG A 16 7.83 9.72 43.92
CA ARG A 16 9.10 8.97 44.06
C ARG A 16 9.08 7.95 45.20
N ASP A 17 8.37 8.25 46.29
CA ASP A 17 8.25 7.37 47.46
C ASP A 17 7.07 6.38 47.36
N ARG A 18 6.35 6.38 46.23
CA ARG A 18 5.17 5.53 45.97
C ARG A 18 5.37 4.77 44.66
N PRO A 19 6.22 3.74 44.64
CA PRO A 19 6.71 3.13 43.40
C PRO A 19 5.60 2.58 42.51
N PHE A 20 4.56 1.98 43.10
CA PHE A 20 3.40 1.48 42.33
C PHE A 20 2.57 2.60 41.69
N GLU A 21 2.35 3.71 42.40
CA GLU A 21 1.63 4.88 41.85
C GLU A 21 2.45 5.56 40.75
N LEU A 22 3.77 5.65 40.93
CA LEU A 22 4.69 6.15 39.92
C LEU A 22 4.66 5.30 38.65
N LEU A 23 4.73 3.96 38.78
CA LEU A 23 4.65 3.04 37.64
C LEU A 23 3.30 3.17 36.92
N ALA A 24 2.20 3.23 37.67
CA ALA A 24 0.87 3.42 37.09
C ALA A 24 0.74 4.76 36.35
N GLN A 25 1.34 5.84 36.87
CA GLN A 25 1.32 7.15 36.22
C GLN A 25 2.22 7.20 34.98
N LEU A 26 3.39 6.55 35.02
CA LEU A 26 4.27 6.38 33.86
C LEU A 26 3.61 5.58 32.76
N GLU A 27 2.89 4.50 33.10
CA GLU A 27 2.13 3.69 32.14
C GLU A 27 1.00 4.50 31.49
N ARG A 28 0.21 5.25 32.26
CA ARG A 28 -0.86 6.12 31.73
C ARG A 28 -0.30 7.16 30.76
N ARG A 29 0.79 7.83 31.13
CA ARG A 29 1.46 8.81 30.26
C ARG A 29 2.07 8.16 29.03
N GLY A 30 2.71 7.00 29.19
CA GLY A 30 3.21 6.20 28.08
C GLY A 30 2.10 5.84 27.09
N ARG A 31 0.95 5.36 27.58
CA ARG A 31 -0.23 5.05 26.75
C ARG A 31 -0.80 6.29 26.06
N ALA A 32 -0.90 7.43 26.74
CA ALA A 32 -1.40 8.66 26.15
C ALA A 32 -0.48 9.18 25.02
N VAL A 33 0.83 9.17 25.26
CA VAL A 33 1.84 9.55 24.25
C VAL A 33 1.84 8.56 23.09
N SER A 34 1.84 7.25 23.35
CA SER A 34 1.78 6.22 22.29
C SER A 34 0.47 6.29 21.49
N ALA A 35 -0.66 6.63 22.12
CA ALA A 35 -1.94 6.80 21.42
C ALA A 35 -1.96 8.04 20.51
N GLN A 36 -1.34 9.15 20.94
CA GLN A 36 -1.17 10.34 20.10
C GLN A 36 -0.18 10.11 18.94
N VAL A 37 0.97 9.48 19.22
CA VAL A 37 1.96 9.13 18.19
C VAL A 37 1.33 8.18 17.15
N SER A 38 0.53 7.20 17.58
CA SER A 38 -0.19 6.30 16.66
C SER A 38 -1.25 7.03 15.82
N GLN A 39 -1.89 8.08 16.34
CA GLN A 39 -2.85 8.88 15.57
C GLN A 39 -2.16 9.83 14.57
N GLU A 40 -1.01 10.40 14.93
CA GLU A 40 -0.20 11.23 14.03
C GLU A 40 0.51 10.40 12.95
N GLU A 41 0.99 9.19 13.27
CA GLU A 41 1.56 8.24 12.30
C GLU A 41 0.48 7.63 11.39
N ALA A 42 -0.73 7.34 11.90
CA ALA A 42 -1.86 6.93 11.07
C ALA A 42 -2.41 8.07 10.19
N ALA A 43 -2.26 9.33 10.63
CA ALA A 43 -2.48 10.51 9.80
C ALA A 43 -1.32 10.77 8.80
N GLY A 44 -0.21 10.03 8.94
CA GLY A 44 0.97 10.06 8.09
C GLY A 44 0.82 9.18 6.85
N ARG A 45 0.11 9.70 5.84
CA ARG A 45 -0.06 9.16 4.48
C ARG A 45 -0.74 7.79 4.43
N GLU A 46 -2.07 7.82 4.28
CA GLU A 46 -2.84 6.71 3.73
C GLU A 46 -2.20 6.23 2.41
N TRP A 47 -1.69 4.99 2.41
CA TRP A 47 -1.12 4.39 1.21
C TRP A 47 -2.26 3.97 0.27
N VAL A 48 -2.25 4.52 -0.95
CA VAL A 48 -3.26 4.24 -1.98
C VAL A 48 -2.58 3.54 -3.15
N GLY A 49 -3.24 2.51 -3.69
CA GLY A 49 -2.70 1.78 -4.83
C GLY A 49 -3.76 1.03 -5.62
N VAL A 50 -3.32 0.46 -6.74
CA VAL A 50 -4.15 -0.38 -7.60
C VAL A 50 -3.97 -1.84 -7.20
N ALA A 51 -5.08 -2.46 -6.79
CA ALA A 51 -5.13 -3.88 -6.48
C ALA A 51 -5.35 -4.71 -7.74
N LEU A 52 -4.51 -5.72 -7.94
CA LEU A 52 -4.63 -6.68 -9.03
C LEU A 52 -4.49 -8.11 -8.50
N ARG A 53 -5.19 -9.05 -9.14
CA ARG A 53 -5.13 -10.46 -8.78
C ARG A 53 -4.56 -11.27 -9.92
N MET A 54 -3.60 -12.13 -9.61
CA MET A 54 -3.04 -13.09 -10.55
C MET A 54 -2.61 -14.35 -9.81
N ALA A 55 -2.77 -15.52 -10.44
CA ALA A 55 -2.43 -16.82 -9.85
C ALA A 55 -3.09 -17.16 -8.49
N GLY A 56 -4.15 -16.45 -8.09
CA GLY A 56 -4.82 -16.65 -6.79
C GLY A 56 -4.40 -15.62 -5.73
N ASP A 57 -3.29 -14.92 -5.95
CA ASP A 57 -2.73 -13.95 -5.01
C ASP A 57 -3.15 -12.51 -5.36
N LEU A 58 -3.28 -11.69 -4.31
CA LEU A 58 -3.54 -10.27 -4.41
C LEU A 58 -2.23 -9.49 -4.37
N TYR A 59 -2.03 -8.62 -5.36
CA TYR A 59 -0.89 -7.73 -5.47
C TYR A 59 -1.37 -6.28 -5.47
N LEU A 60 -0.45 -5.40 -5.09
CA LEU A 60 -0.68 -3.98 -4.96
C LEU A 60 0.42 -3.22 -5.70
N VAL A 61 0.01 -2.27 -6.54
CA VAL A 61 0.92 -1.34 -7.21
C VAL A 61 0.64 0.04 -6.63
N ALA A 62 1.69 0.77 -6.24
CA ALA A 62 1.55 2.13 -5.74
C ALA A 62 0.83 3.00 -6.77
N ARG A 63 -0.03 3.91 -6.28
CA ARG A 63 -0.78 4.81 -7.16
C ARG A 63 0.16 5.68 -7.98
N GLU A 64 1.25 6.13 -7.39
CA GLU A 64 2.25 7.02 -7.99
C GLU A 64 3.02 6.33 -9.13
N GLU A 65 3.18 5.01 -9.03
CA GLU A 65 3.81 4.18 -10.05
C GLU A 65 2.83 3.73 -11.13
N THR A 66 1.51 3.91 -10.93
CA THR A 66 0.51 3.49 -11.90
C THR A 66 0.10 4.64 -12.81
N ARG A 67 0.52 4.59 -14.07
CA ARG A 67 0.16 5.59 -15.08
C ARG A 67 -1.28 5.43 -15.56
N GLU A 68 -1.70 4.21 -15.89
CA GLU A 68 -3.07 3.90 -16.32
C GLU A 68 -3.39 2.39 -16.26
N VAL A 69 -4.68 2.07 -16.16
CA VAL A 69 -5.19 0.69 -16.22
C VAL A 69 -6.09 0.56 -17.44
N LEU A 70 -5.71 -0.32 -18.36
CA LEU A 70 -6.34 -0.47 -19.66
C LEU A 70 -6.88 -1.89 -19.87
N GLY A 71 -7.83 -2.04 -20.79
CA GLY A 71 -8.12 -3.35 -21.37
C GLY A 71 -6.91 -3.89 -22.14
N VAL A 72 -6.84 -5.20 -22.32
CA VAL A 72 -5.79 -5.81 -23.14
C VAL A 72 -5.90 -5.28 -24.58
N PRO A 73 -4.82 -4.72 -25.17
CA PRO A 73 -4.83 -4.25 -26.55
C PRO A 73 -5.25 -5.36 -27.52
N ALA A 74 -6.05 -5.02 -28.52
CA ALA A 74 -6.54 -5.98 -29.52
C ALA A 74 -5.40 -6.61 -30.34
N SER A 75 -4.31 -5.87 -30.53
CA SER A 75 -3.11 -6.34 -31.23
C SER A 75 -1.84 -5.92 -30.48
N THR A 76 -0.81 -6.75 -30.61
CA THR A 76 0.56 -6.45 -30.18
C THR A 76 1.51 -6.82 -31.31
N THR A 77 2.55 -6.02 -31.48
CA THR A 77 3.63 -6.29 -32.45
C THR A 77 4.63 -7.24 -31.82
N ARG A 78 4.82 -8.41 -32.42
CA ARG A 78 5.78 -9.42 -31.94
C ARG A 78 7.20 -8.86 -31.94
N VAL A 79 7.95 -9.18 -30.88
CA VAL A 79 9.39 -8.90 -30.79
C VAL A 79 10.17 -10.20 -31.03
N PRO A 80 10.92 -10.34 -32.13
CA PRO A 80 11.74 -11.53 -32.41
C PRO A 80 12.80 -11.76 -31.32
N GLY A 81 13.04 -13.03 -30.96
CA GLY A 81 14.04 -13.40 -29.95
C GLY A 81 13.66 -13.07 -28.50
N ALA A 82 12.51 -12.42 -28.27
CA ALA A 82 12.02 -12.10 -26.93
C ALA A 82 11.59 -13.37 -26.17
N ARG A 83 11.68 -13.31 -24.84
CA ARG A 83 11.16 -14.39 -23.97
C ARG A 83 9.65 -14.51 -24.09
N SER A 84 9.13 -15.71 -23.85
CA SER A 84 7.70 -16.05 -24.00
C SER A 84 6.74 -15.25 -23.10
N TRP A 85 7.24 -14.61 -22.04
CA TRP A 85 6.47 -13.69 -21.20
C TRP A 85 6.42 -12.25 -21.75
N ILE A 86 7.18 -11.93 -22.80
CA ILE A 86 7.04 -10.68 -23.56
C ILE A 86 5.98 -10.93 -24.62
N LYS A 87 4.79 -10.35 -24.45
CA LYS A 87 3.68 -10.48 -25.41
C LYS A 87 3.97 -9.70 -26.70
N GLY A 88 4.77 -8.65 -26.61
CA GLY A 88 5.15 -7.81 -27.74
C GLY A 88 5.17 -6.33 -27.36
N LEU A 89 5.02 -5.47 -28.36
CA LEU A 89 4.85 -4.03 -28.20
C LEU A 89 3.40 -3.65 -28.50
N ALA A 90 2.81 -2.75 -27.72
CA ALA A 90 1.51 -2.15 -28.00
C ALA A 90 1.65 -0.64 -28.15
N ASN A 91 0.86 -0.06 -29.05
CA ASN A 91 0.70 1.38 -29.08
C ASN A 91 -0.38 1.78 -28.06
N VAL A 92 0.05 2.50 -27.01
CA VAL A 92 -0.82 3.04 -25.97
C VAL A 92 -0.75 4.56 -26.07
N ARG A 93 -1.83 5.18 -26.57
CA ARG A 93 -1.96 6.64 -26.74
C ARG A 93 -0.78 7.29 -27.49
N GLY A 94 -0.27 6.63 -28.53
CA GLY A 94 0.85 7.11 -29.33
C GLY A 94 2.23 6.70 -28.79
N GLN A 95 2.30 6.06 -27.62
CA GLN A 95 3.53 5.55 -27.04
C GLN A 95 3.66 4.04 -27.27
N LEU A 96 4.81 3.61 -27.77
CA LEU A 96 5.09 2.20 -27.98
C LEU A 96 5.61 1.58 -26.67
N LEU A 97 4.79 0.76 -26.02
CA LEU A 97 5.10 0.16 -24.72
C LEU A 97 5.27 -1.35 -24.83
N PRO A 98 6.25 -1.95 -24.13
CA PRO A 98 6.35 -3.40 -24.02
C PRO A 98 5.21 -3.95 -23.16
N ILE A 99 4.57 -5.01 -23.64
CA ILE A 99 3.53 -5.73 -22.91
C ILE A 99 4.13 -7.02 -22.35
N ILE A 100 4.07 -7.16 -21.02
CA ILE A 100 4.63 -8.29 -20.28
C ILE A 100 3.48 -9.07 -19.62
N ASP A 101 3.48 -10.38 -19.80
CA ASP A 101 2.63 -11.31 -19.04
C ASP A 101 3.27 -11.55 -17.67
N LEU A 102 2.88 -10.75 -16.67
CA LEU A 102 3.49 -10.76 -15.34
C LEU A 102 3.36 -12.11 -14.64
N ARG A 103 2.21 -12.79 -14.77
CA ARG A 103 1.99 -14.14 -14.22
C ARG A 103 3.00 -15.14 -14.79
N HIS A 104 3.24 -15.06 -16.11
CA HIS A 104 4.20 -15.94 -16.78
C HIS A 104 5.63 -15.59 -16.40
N PHE A 105 5.95 -14.30 -16.32
CA PHE A 105 7.26 -13.83 -15.89
C PHE A 105 7.64 -14.34 -14.49
N LEU A 106 6.68 -14.36 -13.56
CA LEU A 106 6.86 -14.86 -12.20
C LEU A 106 6.81 -16.39 -12.06
N GLY A 107 6.62 -17.12 -13.17
CA GLY A 107 6.64 -18.59 -13.17
C GLY A 107 5.30 -19.27 -12.87
N SER A 108 4.22 -18.51 -12.68
CA SER A 108 2.88 -19.04 -12.36
C SER A 108 2.05 -19.43 -13.60
N GLY A 109 2.70 -19.58 -14.75
CA GLY A 109 2.10 -19.94 -16.04
C GLY A 109 1.52 -18.76 -16.82
N VAL A 110 1.04 -19.03 -18.04
CA VAL A 110 0.49 -18.01 -18.95
C VAL A 110 -0.83 -17.45 -18.41
N THR A 111 -1.03 -16.13 -18.52
CA THR A 111 -2.31 -15.51 -18.17
C THR A 111 -3.39 -15.82 -19.21
N PRO A 112 -4.51 -16.47 -18.83
CA PRO A 112 -5.68 -16.58 -19.69
C PRO A 112 -6.31 -15.19 -19.87
N VAL A 113 -6.52 -14.79 -21.13
CA VAL A 113 -7.15 -13.51 -21.43
C VAL A 113 -8.66 -13.65 -21.26
N THR A 114 -9.23 -12.83 -20.37
CA THR A 114 -10.66 -12.77 -20.07
C THR A 114 -11.13 -11.32 -20.12
N ARG A 115 -12.44 -11.09 -19.97
CA ARG A 115 -13.00 -9.74 -19.86
C ARG A 115 -12.47 -8.95 -18.65
N ASN A 116 -11.92 -9.64 -17.64
CA ASN A 116 -11.37 -9.02 -16.44
C ASN A 116 -9.85 -8.81 -16.53
N THR A 117 -9.19 -9.28 -17.59
CA THR A 117 -7.75 -9.07 -17.78
C THR A 117 -7.49 -7.59 -18.11
N ARG A 118 -6.50 -7.01 -17.45
CA ARG A 118 -6.10 -5.62 -17.61
C ARG A 118 -4.60 -5.54 -17.86
N VAL A 119 -4.20 -4.48 -18.54
CA VAL A 119 -2.80 -4.04 -18.62
C VAL A 119 -2.67 -2.85 -17.67
N VAL A 120 -1.73 -2.96 -16.73
CA VAL A 120 -1.35 -1.83 -15.86
C VAL A 120 -0.07 -1.25 -16.45
N VAL A 121 -0.13 0.03 -16.83
CA VAL A 121 1.04 0.77 -17.28
C VAL A 121 1.70 1.37 -16.05
N VAL A 122 2.98 1.04 -15.87
CA VAL A 122 3.80 1.53 -14.75
C VAL A 122 4.87 2.52 -15.24
N ASN A 123 5.30 3.44 -14.38
CA ASN A 123 6.32 4.44 -14.68
C ASN A 123 7.75 3.88 -14.57
#